data_AF-A0A9E6D5R4-F1
#
_entry.id   AF-A0A9E6D5R4-F1
#
_cell.length_a   1.000
_cell.length_b   1.000
_cell.length_c   1.000
_cell.angle_alpha   90.00
_cell.angle_beta   90.00
_cell.angle_gamma   90.00
#
_symmetry.space_group_name_H-M   'P 1'
#
loop_
_entity.id
_entity.type
_entity.pdbx_description
1 polymer ?
#
loop_
_entity_poly.entity_id
_entity_poly.type
_entity_poly.pdbx_seq_one_letter_code
_entity_poly.pdbx_strand_id
1 'polypeptide(L)'
;MKKFLPWIIVAIVAVGLYSKVKGFYNTAIEHEEEIGEQWSKVESAYQLRLDLIPNLMKVAERYAEYEQETFKTVTDARSKATSIQIDPSNITPEQLEQFKKAQGSMTSALSRLLAVFERYPELKANENYKELMNALDRVEKRIKVERDRFNEKITPYNNLVRSFPNTILASIFDFEKKERFKADEVAEKGVDINAYKSN
;
A
#
# COMPACT_ATOMS: atom_id res chain seq x y z
N MET A 1 34.47 -38.84 -33.60
CA MET A 1 33.52 -38.63 -32.49
C MET A 1 34.13 -37.88 -31.29
N LYS A 2 35.36 -38.15 -30.82
CA LYS A 2 35.97 -37.43 -29.67
C LYS A 2 36.22 -35.92 -29.86
N LYS A 3 36.42 -35.44 -31.10
CA LYS A 3 36.63 -34.00 -31.40
C LYS A 3 35.37 -33.14 -31.23
N PHE A 4 34.17 -33.74 -31.34
CA PHE A 4 32.89 -33.03 -31.18
C PHE A 4 32.35 -33.09 -29.74
N LEU A 5 32.89 -33.99 -28.90
CA LEU A 5 32.51 -34.13 -27.50
C LEU A 5 32.62 -32.83 -26.67
N PRO A 6 33.72 -32.02 -26.75
CA PRO A 6 33.77 -30.75 -26.02
C PRO A 6 32.70 -29.74 -26.48
N TRP A 7 32.39 -29.70 -27.78
CA TRP A 7 31.34 -28.83 -28.32
C TRP A 7 29.94 -29.27 -27.87
N ILE A 8 29.68 -30.57 -27.80
CA ILE A 8 28.43 -31.13 -27.27
C ILE A 8 28.27 -30.77 -25.78
N ILE A 9 29.34 -30.87 -24.99
CA ILE A 9 29.32 -30.47 -23.57
C ILE A 9 29.00 -28.98 -23.41
N VAL A 10 29.65 -28.12 -24.20
CA VAL A 10 29.39 -26.67 -24.20
C VAL A 10 27.94 -26.37 -24.59
N ALA A 11 27.41 -27.03 -25.62
CA ALA A 11 26.02 -26.84 -26.04
C ALA A 11 25.03 -27.25 -24.94
N ILE A 12 25.27 -28.38 -24.26
CA ILE A 12 24.43 -28.84 -23.14
C ILE A 12 24.46 -27.84 -21.98
N VAL A 13 25.64 -27.34 -21.62
CA VAL A 13 25.79 -26.33 -20.56
C VAL A 13 25.08 -25.03 -20.94
N ALA A 14 25.20 -24.59 -22.19
CA ALA A 14 24.53 -23.38 -22.69
C ALA A 14 22.99 -23.51 -22.65
N VAL A 15 22.44 -24.65 -23.08
CA VAL A 15 21.00 -24.91 -23.00
C VAL A 15 20.51 -24.97 -21.55
N GLY A 16 21.27 -25.60 -20.66
CA GLY A 16 20.96 -25.65 -19.23
C GLY A 16 20.95 -24.25 -18.59
N LEU A 17 21.92 -23.40 -18.94
CA LEU A 17 21.99 -22.02 -18.46
C LEU A 17 20.83 -21.17 -19.01
N TYR A 18 20.55 -21.27 -20.31
CA TYR A 18 19.43 -20.59 -20.95
C TYR A 18 18.10 -20.94 -20.30
N SER A 19 17.85 -22.24 -20.04
CA SER A 19 16.63 -22.69 -19.39
C SER A 19 16.47 -22.11 -17.98
N LYS A 20 17.55 -21.98 -17.21
CA LYS A 20 17.52 -21.36 -15.88
C LYS A 20 17.24 -19.86 -15.94
N VAL A 21 17.91 -19.15 -16.85
CA VAL A 21 17.72 -17.70 -17.03
C VAL A 21 16.28 -17.40 -17.45
N LYS A 22 15.75 -18.13 -18.44
CA LYS A 22 14.36 -18.01 -18.89
C LYS A 22 13.38 -18.29 -17.75
N GLY A 23 13.60 -19.36 -16.98
CA GLY A 23 12.76 -19.72 -15.85
C GLY A 23 12.71 -18.63 -14.78
N PHE A 24 13.87 -18.11 -14.38
CA PHE A 24 13.97 -17.00 -13.43
C PHE A 24 13.23 -15.75 -13.93
N TYR A 25 13.53 -15.30 -15.16
CA TYR A 25 12.98 -14.07 -15.72
C TYR A 25 11.44 -14.13 -15.79
N ASN A 26 10.89 -15.23 -16.31
CA ASN A 26 9.43 -15.38 -16.41
C ASN A 26 8.76 -15.41 -15.03
N THR A 27 9.37 -16.10 -14.05
CA THR A 27 8.82 -16.17 -12.68
C THR A 27 8.89 -14.80 -11.98
N ALA A 28 9.95 -14.03 -12.23
CA ALA A 28 10.09 -12.69 -11.69
C ALA A 28 9.01 -11.75 -12.23
N ILE A 29 8.77 -11.77 -13.55
CA ILE A 29 7.71 -10.98 -14.19
C ILE A 29 6.31 -11.39 -13.69
N GLU A 30 6.04 -12.69 -13.54
CA GLU A 30 4.77 -13.17 -12.99
C GLU A 30 4.52 -12.59 -11.60
N HIS A 31 5.54 -12.61 -10.72
CA HIS A 31 5.41 -12.01 -9.40
C HIS A 31 5.28 -10.48 -9.42
N GLU A 32 5.92 -9.77 -10.35
CA GLU A 32 5.72 -8.32 -10.49
C GLU A 32 4.29 -7.98 -10.90
N GLU A 33 3.70 -8.76 -11.81
CA GLU A 33 2.29 -8.60 -12.19
C GLU A 33 1.35 -8.86 -11.01
N GLU A 34 1.60 -9.90 -10.21
CA GLU A 34 0.83 -10.18 -8.99
C GLU A 34 0.91 -9.04 -7.96
N ILE A 35 2.10 -8.43 -7.82
CA ILE A 35 2.32 -7.28 -6.95
C ILE A 35 1.57 -6.05 -7.49
N GLY A 36 1.65 -5.81 -8.80
CA GLY A 36 0.96 -4.72 -9.48
C GLY A 36 -0.57 -4.83 -9.36
N GLU A 37 -1.13 -6.02 -9.58
CA GLU A 37 -2.57 -6.27 -9.41
C GLU A 37 -3.01 -5.98 -7.96
N GLN A 38 -2.21 -6.44 -6.99
CA GLN A 38 -2.50 -6.20 -5.58
C GLN A 38 -2.32 -4.73 -5.20
N TRP A 39 -1.39 -4.01 -5.83
CA TRP A 39 -1.24 -2.57 -5.68
C TRP A 39 -2.48 -1.81 -6.16
N SER A 40 -3.04 -2.17 -7.32
CA SER A 40 -4.28 -1.54 -7.82
C SER A 40 -5.44 -1.69 -6.84
N LYS A 41 -5.50 -2.80 -6.07
CA LYS A 41 -6.49 -2.98 -5.00
C LYS A 41 -6.25 -2.06 -3.81
N VAL A 42 -4.99 -1.85 -3.43
CA VAL A 42 -4.58 -0.88 -2.40
C VAL A 42 -4.97 0.54 -2.81
N GLU A 43 -4.59 0.95 -4.03
CA GLU A 43 -4.91 2.28 -4.56
C GLU A 43 -6.42 2.52 -4.62
N SER A 44 -7.19 1.53 -5.10
CA SER A 44 -8.65 1.60 -5.14
C SER A 44 -9.26 1.78 -3.75
N ALA A 45 -8.73 1.10 -2.71
CA ALA A 45 -9.21 1.26 -1.35
C ALA A 45 -8.92 2.67 -0.79
N TYR A 46 -7.74 3.23 -1.09
CA TYR A 46 -7.41 4.61 -0.73
C TYR A 46 -8.27 5.62 -1.49
N GLN A 47 -8.53 5.41 -2.78
CA GLN A 47 -9.39 6.28 -3.57
C GLN A 47 -10.81 6.33 -3.01
N LEU A 48 -11.39 5.18 -2.65
CA LEU A 48 -12.70 5.11 -2.00
C LEU A 48 -12.77 5.96 -0.72
N ARG A 49 -11.69 5.98 0.08
CA ARG A 49 -11.61 6.85 1.26
C ARG A 49 -11.67 8.32 0.86
N LEU A 50 -10.93 8.69 -0.17
CA LEU A 50 -10.87 10.07 -0.65
C LEU A 50 -12.20 10.54 -1.24
N ASP A 51 -12.99 9.63 -1.80
CA ASP A 51 -14.30 9.90 -2.38
C ASP A 51 -15.39 10.14 -1.32
N LEU A 52 -15.21 9.65 -0.10
CA LEU A 52 -16.13 9.88 1.02
C LEU A 52 -15.95 11.27 1.66
N ILE A 53 -14.76 11.85 1.58
CA ILE A 53 -14.41 13.11 2.25
C ILE A 53 -15.32 14.28 1.84
N PRO A 54 -15.60 14.53 0.55
CA PRO A 54 -16.45 15.66 0.17
C PRO A 54 -17.86 15.56 0.76
N ASN A 55 -18.41 14.36 0.88
CA ASN A 55 -19.72 14.16 1.50
C ASN A 55 -19.66 14.39 3.01
N LEU A 56 -18.58 13.95 3.68
CA LEU A 56 -18.36 14.25 5.09
C LEU A 56 -18.23 15.75 5.35
N MET A 57 -17.49 16.47 4.50
CA MET A 57 -17.37 17.93 4.57
C MET A 57 -18.72 18.63 4.40
N LYS A 58 -19.52 18.24 3.40
CA LYS A 58 -20.87 18.79 3.20
C LYS A 58 -21.80 18.62 4.40
N VAL A 59 -21.63 17.55 5.19
CA VAL A 59 -22.38 17.38 6.44
C VAL A 59 -21.86 18.32 7.51
N ALA A 60 -20.53 18.44 7.66
CA ALA A 60 -19.90 19.35 8.62
C ALA A 60 -20.23 20.83 8.34
N GLU A 61 -20.15 21.26 7.07
CA GLU A 61 -20.35 22.64 6.63
C GLU A 61 -21.72 23.21 7.02
N ARG A 62 -22.76 22.38 7.12
CA ARG A 62 -24.12 22.82 7.52
C ARG A 62 -24.23 23.28 8.97
N TYR A 63 -23.28 22.92 9.81
CA TYR A 63 -23.34 23.17 11.25
C TYR A 63 -22.09 23.87 11.79
N ALA A 64 -20.95 23.75 11.09
CA ALA A 64 -19.66 24.27 11.50
C ALA A 64 -19.10 25.29 10.49
N GLU A 65 -19.90 26.30 10.13
CA GLU A 65 -19.56 27.30 9.11
C GLU A 65 -18.26 28.09 9.41
N TYR A 66 -17.88 28.19 10.69
CA TYR A 66 -16.66 28.89 11.14
C TYR A 66 -15.38 28.04 11.06
N GLU A 67 -15.46 26.76 10.68
CA GLU A 67 -14.32 25.82 10.62
C GLU A 67 -13.57 25.84 9.27
N GLN A 68 -13.52 27.01 8.63
CA GLN A 68 -12.97 27.18 7.28
C GLN A 68 -11.50 26.71 7.16
N GLU A 69 -10.68 26.96 8.17
CA GLU A 69 -9.29 26.49 8.21
C GLU A 69 -9.19 24.96 8.22
N THR A 70 -10.08 24.30 8.96
CA THR A 70 -10.18 22.83 9.01
C THR A 70 -10.59 22.28 7.63
N PHE A 71 -11.61 22.86 7.00
CA PHE A 71 -12.08 22.44 5.67
C PHE A 71 -11.02 22.64 4.58
N LYS A 72 -10.30 23.76 4.62
CA LYS A 72 -9.16 24.01 3.72
C LYS A 72 -8.07 22.96 3.91
N THR A 73 -7.71 22.67 5.15
CA THR A 73 -6.68 21.67 5.48
C THR A 73 -7.05 20.28 4.96
N VAL A 74 -8.32 19.89 5.07
CA VAL A 74 -8.84 18.61 4.54
C VAL A 74 -8.79 18.59 3.02
N THR A 75 -9.19 19.68 2.37
CA THR A 75 -9.18 19.82 0.91
C THR A 75 -7.76 19.74 0.35
N ASP A 76 -6.81 20.43 0.96
CA ASP A 76 -5.40 20.44 0.58
C ASP A 76 -4.79 19.04 0.78
N ALA A 77 -5.09 18.37 1.90
CA ALA A 77 -4.61 17.03 2.18
C ALA A 77 -5.18 15.99 1.19
N ARG A 78 -6.47 16.10 0.84
CA ARG A 78 -7.11 15.24 -0.18
C ARG A 78 -6.47 15.46 -1.55
N SER A 79 -6.29 16.70 -1.96
CA SER A 79 -5.66 17.04 -3.25
C SER A 79 -4.25 16.48 -3.35
N LYS A 80 -3.47 16.60 -2.26
CA LYS A 80 -2.13 16.01 -2.18
C LYS A 80 -2.16 14.48 -2.22
N ALA A 81 -3.10 13.84 -1.53
CA ALA A 81 -3.26 12.38 -1.55
C ALA A 81 -3.63 11.86 -2.95
N THR A 82 -4.49 12.56 -3.68
CA THR A 82 -4.87 12.20 -5.07
C THR A 82 -3.75 12.49 -6.08
N SER A 83 -2.88 13.47 -5.82
CA SER A 83 -1.78 13.81 -6.74
C SER A 83 -0.66 12.77 -6.82
N ILE A 84 -0.55 11.88 -5.81
CA ILE A 84 0.47 10.84 -5.81
C ILE A 84 -0.12 9.60 -6.48
N GLN A 85 0.18 9.44 -7.76
CA GLN A 85 -0.13 8.24 -8.53
C GLN A 85 1.13 7.39 -8.67
N ILE A 86 0.99 6.08 -8.46
CA ILE A 86 2.08 5.13 -8.59
C ILE A 86 1.74 4.19 -9.74
N ASP A 87 2.65 4.09 -10.71
CA ASP A 87 2.56 3.08 -11.76
C ASP A 87 2.77 1.68 -11.13
N PRO A 88 1.78 0.78 -11.20
CA PRO A 88 1.90 -0.58 -10.66
C PRO A 88 3.09 -1.36 -11.25
N SER A 89 3.48 -1.02 -12.48
CA SER A 89 4.57 -1.68 -13.22
C SER A 89 5.95 -1.29 -12.69
N ASN A 90 6.06 -0.18 -11.95
CA ASN A 90 7.33 0.33 -11.46
C ASN A 90 7.17 1.03 -10.10
N ILE A 91 6.81 0.28 -9.07
CA ILE A 91 6.71 0.77 -7.70
C ILE A 91 8.11 0.90 -7.09
N THR A 92 8.62 2.13 -6.98
CA THR A 92 9.89 2.38 -6.28
C THR A 92 9.68 2.61 -4.78
N PRO A 93 10.70 2.37 -3.93
CA PRO A 93 10.63 2.69 -2.51
C PRO A 93 10.30 4.16 -2.22
N GLU A 94 10.84 5.09 -3.01
CA GLU A 94 10.63 6.53 -2.87
C GLU A 94 9.18 6.91 -3.20
N GLN A 95 8.61 6.33 -4.27
CA GLN A 95 7.21 6.54 -4.61
C GLN A 95 6.30 6.03 -3.50
N LEU A 96 6.55 4.80 -3.01
CA LEU A 96 5.78 4.22 -1.92
C LEU A 96 5.86 5.07 -0.64
N GLU A 97 7.04 5.63 -0.32
CA GLU A 97 7.21 6.55 0.80
C GLU A 97 6.42 7.85 0.61
N GLN A 98 6.48 8.47 -0.57
CA GLN A 98 5.70 9.67 -0.89
C GLN A 98 4.20 9.42 -0.76
N PHE A 99 3.73 8.29 -1.28
CA PHE A 99 2.34 7.86 -1.16
C PHE A 99 1.94 7.71 0.31
N LYS A 100 2.73 6.97 1.11
CA LYS A 100 2.49 6.82 2.54
C LYS A 100 2.44 8.17 3.27
N LYS A 101 3.34 9.10 2.96
CA LYS A 101 3.37 10.44 3.55
C LYS A 101 2.12 11.26 3.20
N ALA A 102 1.66 11.17 1.96
CA ALA A 102 0.43 11.82 1.52
C ALA A 102 -0.81 11.22 2.21
N GLN A 103 -0.91 9.89 2.27
CA GLN A 103 -2.00 9.19 2.96
C GLN A 103 -1.99 9.44 4.48
N GLY A 104 -0.81 9.57 5.09
CA GLY A 104 -0.66 9.97 6.50
C GLY A 104 -1.12 11.41 6.74
N SER A 105 -0.76 12.34 5.86
CA SER A 105 -1.23 13.74 5.91
C SER A 105 -2.75 13.82 5.83
N MET A 106 -3.37 13.01 4.95
CA MET A 106 -4.82 12.88 4.84
C MET A 106 -5.44 12.33 6.13
N THR A 107 -4.86 11.28 6.71
CA THR A 107 -5.34 10.70 7.97
C THR A 107 -5.34 11.74 9.09
N SER A 108 -4.26 12.52 9.23
CA SER A 108 -4.17 13.60 10.22
C SER A 108 -5.20 14.72 9.97
N ALA A 109 -5.47 15.06 8.71
CA ALA A 109 -6.50 16.04 8.36
C ALA A 109 -7.91 15.53 8.68
N LEU A 110 -8.19 14.25 8.41
CA LEU A 110 -9.44 13.60 8.77
C LEU A 110 -9.62 13.59 10.30
N SER A 111 -8.59 13.30 11.09
CA SER A 111 -8.68 13.37 12.56
C SER A 111 -9.06 14.77 13.06
N ARG A 112 -8.53 15.83 12.44
CA ARG A 112 -8.93 17.22 12.75
C ARG A 112 -10.38 17.48 12.39
N LEU A 113 -10.83 16.99 11.24
CA LEU A 113 -12.23 17.09 10.83
C LEU A 113 -13.14 16.35 11.82
N LEU A 114 -12.81 15.14 12.25
CA LEU A 114 -13.59 14.40 13.25
C LEU A 114 -13.63 15.10 14.61
N ALA A 115 -12.57 15.80 15.00
CA ALA A 115 -12.58 16.63 16.19
C ALA A 115 -13.57 17.81 16.09
N VAL A 116 -13.92 18.28 14.90
CA VAL A 116 -15.04 19.22 14.70
C VAL A 116 -16.35 18.54 15.09
N PHE A 117 -16.63 17.35 14.58
CA PHE A 117 -17.86 16.60 14.90
C PHE A 117 -18.04 16.35 16.41
N GLU A 118 -16.96 16.19 17.16
CA GLU A 118 -17.02 16.05 18.63
C GLU A 118 -17.38 17.36 19.36
N ARG A 119 -17.11 18.54 18.77
CA ARG A 119 -17.48 19.84 19.35
C ARG A 119 -18.95 20.21 19.10
N TYR A 120 -19.58 19.57 18.13
CA TYR A 120 -20.95 19.87 17.66
C TYR A 120 -21.83 18.61 17.79
N PRO A 121 -22.46 18.38 18.95
CA PRO A 121 -23.24 17.16 19.22
C PRO A 121 -24.34 16.86 18.18
N GLU A 122 -24.92 17.91 17.60
CA GLU A 122 -25.91 17.83 16.52
C GLU A 122 -25.34 17.25 15.22
N LEU A 123 -24.05 17.48 14.92
CA LEU A 123 -23.36 16.81 13.82
C LEU A 123 -23.21 15.32 14.10
N LYS A 124 -22.86 14.96 15.33
CA LYS A 124 -22.67 13.56 15.76
C LYS A 124 -23.97 12.76 15.73
N ALA A 125 -25.09 13.42 16.00
CA ALA A 125 -26.42 12.81 15.95
C ALA A 125 -26.94 12.62 14.51
N ASN A 126 -26.36 13.29 13.52
CA ASN A 126 -26.80 13.25 12.12
C ASN A 126 -26.66 11.82 11.54
N GLU A 127 -27.75 11.26 11.00
CA GLU A 127 -27.72 9.91 10.43
C GLU A 127 -26.77 9.78 9.23
N ASN A 128 -26.71 10.79 8.35
CA ASN A 128 -25.77 10.77 7.21
C ASN A 128 -24.31 10.75 7.69
N TYR A 129 -24.00 11.45 8.79
CA TYR A 129 -22.67 11.39 9.40
C TYR A 129 -22.35 9.97 9.88
N LYS A 130 -23.27 9.32 10.61
CA LYS A 130 -23.08 7.94 11.09
C LYS A 130 -22.86 6.97 9.94
N GLU A 131 -23.63 7.09 8.86
CA GLU A 131 -23.46 6.28 7.66
C GLU A 131 -22.09 6.47 7.01
N LEU A 132 -21.64 7.72 6.86
CA LEU A 132 -20.32 8.04 6.32
C LEU A 132 -19.18 7.53 7.21
N MET A 133 -19.32 7.63 8.54
CA MET A 133 -18.35 7.06 9.47
C MET A 133 -18.28 5.54 9.39
N ASN A 134 -19.43 4.87 9.27
CA ASN A 134 -19.47 3.42 9.03
C ASN A 134 -18.82 3.06 7.69
N ALA A 135 -19.00 3.87 6.65
CA ALA A 135 -18.33 3.67 5.37
C ALA A 135 -16.81 3.86 5.47
N LEU A 136 -16.36 4.90 6.18
CA LEU A 136 -14.95 5.15 6.44
C LEU A 136 -14.30 4.00 7.21
N ASP A 137 -14.93 3.48 8.28
CA ASP A 137 -14.44 2.32 9.02
C ASP A 137 -14.31 1.07 8.14
N ARG A 138 -15.31 0.80 7.28
CA ARG A 138 -15.21 -0.30 6.30
C ARG A 138 -14.05 -0.11 5.34
N VAL A 139 -13.82 1.11 4.87
CA VAL A 139 -12.72 1.41 3.95
C VAL A 139 -11.37 1.31 4.67
N GLU A 140 -11.22 1.78 5.90
CA GLU A 140 -9.98 1.64 6.67
C GLU A 140 -9.63 0.17 6.94
N LYS A 141 -10.63 -0.66 7.28
CA LYS A 141 -10.44 -2.12 7.39
C LYS A 141 -9.99 -2.73 6.07
N ARG A 142 -10.57 -2.30 4.95
CA ARG A 142 -10.16 -2.72 3.62
C ARG A 142 -8.73 -2.29 3.30
N ILE A 143 -8.35 -1.03 3.55
CA ILE A 143 -6.99 -0.53 3.36
C ILE A 143 -5.99 -1.40 4.10
N LYS A 144 -6.26 -1.71 5.38
CA LYS A 144 -5.41 -2.60 6.17
C LYS A 144 -5.26 -3.97 5.52
N VAL A 145 -6.37 -4.62 5.15
CA VAL A 145 -6.34 -5.95 4.52
C VAL A 145 -5.59 -5.93 3.18
N GLU A 146 -5.80 -4.92 2.33
CA GLU A 146 -5.12 -4.86 1.04
C GLU A 146 -3.63 -4.54 1.18
N ARG A 147 -3.21 -3.74 2.19
CA ARG A 147 -1.79 -3.53 2.53
C ARG A 147 -1.13 -4.84 3.01
N ASP A 148 -1.83 -5.60 3.85
CA ASP A 148 -1.34 -6.89 4.36
C ASP A 148 -1.15 -7.87 3.18
N ARG A 149 -2.14 -7.99 2.28
CA ARG A 149 -2.05 -8.80 1.05
C ARG A 149 -0.95 -8.34 0.09
N PHE A 150 -0.74 -7.03 -0.05
CA PHE A 150 0.36 -6.49 -0.85
C PHE A 150 1.73 -6.96 -0.30
N ASN A 151 1.89 -6.92 1.01
CA ASN A 151 3.10 -7.44 1.67
C ASN A 151 3.27 -8.96 1.47
N GLU A 152 2.17 -9.72 1.50
CA GLU A 152 2.17 -11.16 1.22
C GLU A 152 2.69 -11.44 -0.20
N LYS A 153 2.25 -10.67 -1.21
CA LYS A 153 2.71 -10.80 -2.60
C LYS A 153 4.17 -10.39 -2.83
N ILE A 154 4.67 -9.41 -2.08
CA ILE A 154 6.09 -9.02 -2.13
C ILE A 154 7.03 -10.12 -1.60
N THR A 155 6.56 -10.95 -0.67
CA THR A 155 7.40 -11.96 -0.02
C THR A 155 8.00 -12.99 -0.98
N PRO A 156 7.22 -13.70 -1.82
CA PRO A 156 7.78 -14.66 -2.78
C PRO A 156 8.71 -13.98 -3.79
N TYR A 157 8.35 -12.79 -4.30
CA TYR A 157 9.21 -12.01 -5.18
C TYR A 157 10.57 -11.69 -4.54
N ASN A 158 10.55 -11.11 -3.33
CA ASN A 158 11.78 -10.76 -2.62
C ASN A 158 12.63 -11.99 -2.30
N ASN A 159 12.01 -13.13 -2.01
CA ASN A 159 12.74 -14.39 -1.82
C ASN A 159 13.37 -14.85 -3.14
N LEU A 160 12.66 -14.77 -4.26
CA LEU A 160 13.17 -15.15 -5.58
C LEU A 160 14.41 -14.33 -5.97
N VAL A 161 14.32 -13.00 -5.87
CA VAL A 161 15.41 -12.09 -6.31
C VAL A 161 16.59 -12.06 -5.35
N ARG A 162 16.40 -12.42 -4.07
CA ARG A 162 17.48 -12.41 -3.05
C ARG A 162 18.15 -13.77 -2.85
N SER A 163 17.57 -14.86 -3.33
CA SER A 163 18.13 -16.20 -3.15
C SER A 163 19.29 -16.48 -4.10
N PHE A 164 20.34 -17.15 -3.64
CA PHE A 164 21.41 -17.64 -4.53
C PHE A 164 20.93 -18.90 -5.30
N PRO A 165 21.19 -19.04 -6.61
CA PRO A 165 22.00 -18.16 -7.47
C PRO A 165 21.23 -17.02 -8.16
N ASN A 166 19.90 -16.95 -7.98
CA ASN A 166 19.03 -15.98 -8.64
C ASN A 166 19.42 -14.52 -8.39
N THR A 167 20.00 -14.17 -7.24
CA THR A 167 20.50 -12.82 -6.96
C THR A 167 21.48 -12.29 -8.00
N ILE A 168 22.25 -13.16 -8.65
CA ILE A 168 23.17 -12.76 -9.72
C ILE A 168 22.36 -12.37 -10.97
N LEU A 169 21.36 -13.19 -11.31
CA LEU A 169 20.47 -12.91 -12.44
C LEU A 169 19.63 -11.66 -12.18
N ALA A 170 19.16 -11.48 -10.95
CA ALA A 170 18.42 -10.29 -10.53
C ALA A 170 19.24 -9.02 -10.77
N SER A 171 20.52 -9.00 -10.37
CA SER A 171 21.41 -7.86 -10.64
C SER A 171 21.72 -7.65 -12.13
N ILE A 172 21.74 -8.71 -12.96
CA ILE A 172 21.98 -8.60 -14.41
C ILE A 172 20.76 -8.03 -15.14
N PHE A 173 19.56 -8.42 -14.71
CA PHE A 173 18.28 -8.03 -15.35
C PHE A 173 17.55 -6.89 -14.60
N ASP A 174 18.21 -6.26 -13.63
CA ASP A 174 17.69 -5.12 -12.86
C ASP A 174 16.42 -5.40 -12.05
N PHE A 175 16.27 -6.64 -11.56
CA PHE A 175 15.20 -6.98 -10.62
C PHE A 175 15.61 -6.59 -9.19
N GLU A 176 15.11 -5.44 -8.75
CA GLU A 176 15.35 -4.95 -7.39
C GLU A 176 14.32 -5.46 -6.39
N LYS A 177 14.72 -5.63 -5.12
CA LYS A 177 13.79 -5.93 -4.03
C LYS A 177 12.68 -4.86 -3.96
N LYS A 178 11.43 -5.26 -3.76
CA LYS A 178 10.33 -4.33 -3.54
C LYS A 178 10.15 -4.03 -2.05
N GLU A 179 9.78 -2.78 -1.74
CA GLU A 179 9.54 -2.32 -0.37
C GLU A 179 8.13 -2.70 0.09
N ARG A 180 7.99 -3.07 1.38
CA ARG A 180 6.72 -3.43 1.99
C ARG A 180 6.07 -2.23 2.69
N PHE A 181 4.75 -2.29 2.87
CA PHE A 181 4.14 -1.50 3.92
C PHE A 181 4.68 -1.94 5.28
N LYS A 182 5.28 -1.00 6.02
CA LYS A 182 5.66 -1.22 7.41
C LYS A 182 4.39 -1.40 8.25
N ALA A 183 4.49 -2.21 9.30
CA ALA A 183 3.47 -2.23 10.33
C ALA A 183 3.32 -0.80 10.89
N ASP A 184 2.09 -0.36 11.09
CA ASP A 184 1.86 0.94 11.73
C ASP A 184 2.42 0.86 13.15
N GLU A 185 3.36 1.74 13.54
CA GLU A 185 4.02 1.76 14.86
C GLU A 185 3.03 1.74 16.03
N VAL A 186 1.78 2.15 15.79
CA VAL A 186 0.69 2.14 16.77
C VAL A 186 0.31 0.71 17.20
N ALA A 187 0.48 -0.29 16.33
CA ALA A 187 0.22 -1.70 16.69
C ALA A 187 1.29 -2.28 17.65
N GLU A 188 2.44 -1.63 17.78
CA GLU A 188 3.55 -2.09 18.62
C GLU A 188 3.42 -1.66 20.09
N LYS A 189 2.54 -0.70 20.39
CA LYS A 189 2.00 -0.52 21.75
C LYS A 189 0.88 -1.54 21.97
N GLY A 190 1.29 -2.81 22.06
CA GLY A 190 0.41 -3.91 22.42
C GLY A 190 -0.43 -3.54 23.65
N VAL A 191 -1.72 -3.83 23.56
CA VAL A 191 -2.62 -3.81 24.71
C VAL A 191 -1.96 -4.60 25.83
N ASP A 192 -1.59 -3.92 26.92
CA ASP A 192 -1.14 -4.59 28.13
C ASP A 192 -2.34 -5.31 28.74
N ILE A 193 -2.50 -6.57 28.38
CA ILE A 193 -3.52 -7.49 28.90
C ILE A 193 -3.40 -7.71 30.42
N ASN A 194 -2.33 -7.26 31.07
CA ASN A 194 -2.20 -7.29 32.53
C ASN A 194 -2.84 -6.07 33.22
N ALA A 195 -3.13 -4.99 32.48
CA ALA A 195 -3.79 -3.80 33.05
C ALA A 195 -5.25 -4.06 33.46
N TYR A 196 -5.87 -5.16 33.03
CA TYR A 196 -7.25 -5.54 33.36
C TYR A 196 -7.39 -6.53 34.53
N LYS A 197 -6.30 -6.91 35.20
CA LYS A 197 -6.34 -7.85 36.35
C LYS A 197 -6.03 -7.22 37.71
N SER A 198 -6.08 -5.89 37.81
CA SER A 198 -5.84 -5.17 39.07
C SER A 198 -6.84 -4.04 39.25
N ASN A 199 -8.07 -4.39 39.62
CA ASN A 199 -8.91 -3.71 40.62
C ASN A 199 -10.27 -4.42 40.70
#